data_AF-A0A080LSF0-F1
#
_entry.id   AF-A0A080LSF0-F1
#
_cell.length_a   1.000
_cell.length_b   1.000
_cell.length_c   1.000
_cell.angle_alpha   90.00
_cell.angle_beta   90.00
_cell.angle_gamma   90.00
#
_symmetry.space_group_name_H-M   'P 1'
#
loop_
_entity.id
_entity.type
_entity.pdbx_description
1 polymer ?
#
loop_
_entity_poly.entity_id
_entity_poly.type
_entity_poly.pdbx_seq_one_letter_code
_entity_poly.pdbx_strand_id
1 'polypeptide(L)'
;MGLQPVRLTAVTANKQLKSWFGYGLHVIADTHYELPVAVVVTCASASESPILRQRIGERFAEQPVLTERCDDFSTDRGLDAGETKALLWNTYRIRPLIDTRELWCAEKQESGFDPSSTITRPLFPDRTDTLVHTEMGNVRCRCPQTGEVRDLVFQGFAADRDTLKYRCPAAYVGEYVPGRRDLPRRRRCRSRCLWPDRSHQDFRTDRRSFVPTPHGSPSWHGGYNRRTALE
;
A
#
# COMPACT_ATOMS: atom_id res chain seq x y z
N MET A 1 -70.11 -6.59 -39.46
CA MET A 1 -69.25 -7.72 -39.07
C MET A 1 -67.82 -7.24 -39.07
N GLY A 2 -67.32 -6.74 -37.94
CA GLY A 2 -65.94 -6.24 -37.80
C GLY A 2 -65.24 -7.05 -36.71
N LEU A 3 -64.21 -7.80 -37.11
CA LEU A 3 -63.44 -8.70 -36.26
C LEU A 3 -62.66 -7.90 -35.19
N GLN A 4 -62.74 -8.37 -33.95
CA GLN A 4 -62.06 -7.80 -32.78
C GLN A 4 -60.54 -7.96 -32.87
N PRO A 5 -59.76 -7.03 -32.30
CA PRO A 5 -58.32 -7.20 -32.15
C PRO A 5 -58.01 -8.26 -31.07
N VAL A 6 -57.13 -9.19 -31.44
CA VAL A 6 -56.58 -10.23 -30.56
C VAL A 6 -55.76 -9.57 -29.44
N ARG A 7 -56.22 -9.74 -28.19
CA ARG A 7 -55.40 -9.45 -27.01
C ARG A 7 -54.38 -10.58 -26.86
N LEU A 8 -53.13 -10.30 -27.22
CA LEU A 8 -51.99 -11.09 -26.77
C LEU A 8 -51.64 -10.63 -25.34
N THR A 9 -52.19 -11.33 -24.35
CA THR A 9 -51.77 -11.22 -22.96
C THR A 9 -50.46 -11.99 -22.82
N ALA A 10 -49.32 -11.33 -23.03
CA ALA A 10 -48.02 -11.87 -22.68
C ALA A 10 -47.72 -11.52 -21.22
N VAL A 11 -47.53 -12.56 -20.42
CA VAL A 11 -47.26 -12.57 -18.97
C VAL A 11 -46.21 -11.53 -18.59
N THR A 12 -46.60 -10.60 -17.72
CA THR A 12 -45.75 -9.59 -17.11
C THR A 12 -44.70 -10.27 -16.24
N ALA A 13 -43.48 -10.43 -16.74
CA ALA A 13 -42.33 -10.55 -15.86
C ALA A 13 -42.05 -9.15 -15.30
N ASN A 14 -42.32 -8.96 -14.01
CA ASN A 14 -42.12 -7.71 -13.27
C ASN A 14 -40.61 -7.36 -13.21
N LYS A 15 -40.00 -6.97 -14.34
CA LYS A 15 -38.64 -6.45 -14.40
C LYS A 15 -38.71 -5.01 -13.91
N GLN A 16 -38.41 -4.80 -12.63
CA GLN A 16 -38.13 -3.46 -12.13
C GLN A 16 -36.95 -2.89 -12.91
N LEU A 17 -37.21 -1.83 -13.69
CA LEU A 17 -36.18 -1.10 -14.39
C LEU A 17 -35.36 -0.34 -13.33
N LYS A 18 -34.18 -0.86 -12.99
CA LYS A 18 -33.26 -0.17 -12.08
C LYS A 18 -32.53 0.92 -12.86
N SER A 19 -32.88 2.18 -12.62
CA SER A 19 -32.12 3.33 -13.11
C SER A 19 -30.97 3.61 -12.14
N TRP A 20 -29.77 3.78 -12.68
CA TRP A 20 -28.58 4.16 -11.92
C TRP A 20 -28.13 5.53 -12.43
N PHE A 21 -27.79 6.45 -11.54
CA PHE A 21 -27.29 7.77 -11.88
C PHE A 21 -25.78 7.71 -12.19
N GLY A 22 -25.40 6.83 -13.12
CA GLY A 22 -24.01 6.61 -13.55
C GLY A 22 -23.54 5.17 -13.48
N TYR A 23 -22.47 4.89 -14.23
CA TYR A 23 -21.78 3.61 -14.27
C TYR A 23 -20.30 3.83 -13.99
N GLY A 24 -19.67 2.87 -13.32
CA GLY A 24 -18.22 2.80 -13.17
C GLY A 24 -17.65 1.76 -14.13
N LEU A 25 -16.59 2.10 -14.85
CA LEU A 25 -15.82 1.18 -15.67
C LEU A 25 -14.51 0.87 -14.94
N HIS A 26 -14.30 -0.38 -14.57
CA HIS A 26 -13.05 -0.82 -13.92
C HIS A 26 -12.25 -1.61 -14.93
N VAL A 27 -11.00 -1.21 -15.13
CA VAL A 27 -10.08 -1.84 -16.08
C VAL A 27 -8.83 -2.27 -15.32
N ILE A 28 -8.44 -3.52 -15.49
CA ILE A 28 -7.10 -4.00 -15.17
C ILE A 28 -6.42 -4.23 -16.51
N ALA A 29 -5.23 -3.67 -16.71
CA ALA A 29 -4.48 -3.79 -17.95
C ALA A 29 -3.00 -4.03 -17.68
N ASP A 30 -2.35 -4.65 -18.66
CA ASP A 30 -0.89 -4.77 -18.72
C ASP A 30 -0.33 -3.41 -19.17
N THR A 31 0.50 -2.79 -18.34
CA THR A 31 1.07 -1.45 -18.61
C THR A 31 2.25 -1.46 -19.57
N HIS A 32 2.81 -2.64 -19.89
CA HIS A 32 3.89 -2.76 -20.87
C HIS A 32 3.35 -2.88 -22.29
N TYR A 33 2.24 -3.59 -22.47
CA TYR A 33 1.60 -3.77 -23.78
C TYR A 33 0.35 -2.91 -23.97
N GLU A 34 -0.08 -2.19 -22.94
CA GLU A 34 -1.28 -1.35 -22.93
C GLU A 34 -2.56 -2.14 -23.27
N LEU A 35 -2.60 -3.42 -22.89
CA LEU A 35 -3.70 -4.34 -23.20
C LEU A 35 -4.60 -4.58 -21.99
N PRO A 36 -5.94 -4.43 -22.12
CA PRO A 36 -6.86 -4.75 -21.05
C PRO A 36 -6.87 -6.25 -20.78
N VAL A 37 -6.63 -6.64 -19.53
CA VAL A 37 -6.70 -8.02 -19.06
C VAL A 37 -8.03 -8.34 -18.39
N ALA A 38 -8.69 -7.36 -17.78
CA ALA A 38 -10.03 -7.51 -17.22
C ALA A 38 -10.80 -6.20 -17.32
N VAL A 39 -12.10 -6.29 -17.65
CA VAL A 39 -13.00 -5.14 -17.75
C VAL A 39 -14.32 -5.49 -17.07
N VAL A 40 -14.82 -4.59 -16.23
CA VAL A 40 -16.14 -4.71 -15.63
C VAL A 40 -16.84 -3.36 -15.59
N VAL A 41 -18.13 -3.36 -15.91
CA VAL A 41 -19.02 -2.22 -15.69
C VAL A 41 -19.85 -2.49 -14.45
N THR A 42 -19.85 -1.55 -13.51
CA THR A 42 -20.70 -1.59 -12.32
C THR A 42 -21.57 -0.34 -12.23
N CYS A 43 -22.52 -0.36 -11.31
CA CYS A 43 -23.26 0.84 -10.95
C CYS A 43 -22.30 1.82 -10.27
N ALA A 44 -22.52 3.14 -10.42
CA ALA A 44 -21.65 4.15 -9.80
C ALA A 44 -21.62 4.10 -8.26
N SER A 45 -22.65 3.52 -7.63
CA SER A 45 -22.70 3.34 -6.17
C SER A 45 -21.88 2.16 -5.67
N ALA A 46 -21.31 1.34 -6.56
CA ALA A 46 -20.55 0.17 -6.17
C ALA A 46 -19.14 0.56 -5.72
N SER A 47 -18.72 0.05 -4.57
CA SER A 47 -17.38 0.35 -4.03
C SER A 47 -16.29 -0.32 -4.89
N GLU A 48 -15.28 0.46 -5.26
CA GLU A 48 -14.19 0.04 -6.15
C GLU A 48 -13.26 -0.99 -5.49
N SER A 49 -12.94 -0.84 -4.20
CA SER A 49 -11.97 -1.71 -3.52
C SER A 49 -12.41 -3.19 -3.45
N PRO A 50 -13.67 -3.52 -3.12
CA PRO A 50 -14.16 -4.90 -3.23
C PRO A 50 -14.15 -5.43 -4.66
N ILE A 51 -14.56 -4.60 -5.64
CA ILE A 51 -14.59 -4.99 -7.06
C ILE A 51 -13.18 -5.33 -7.53
N LEU A 52 -12.19 -4.47 -7.25
CA LEU A 52 -10.79 -4.70 -7.61
C LEU A 52 -10.30 -6.06 -7.10
N ARG A 53 -10.49 -6.33 -5.80
CA ARG A 53 -10.04 -7.58 -5.17
C ARG A 53 -10.73 -8.81 -5.77
N GLN A 54 -12.02 -8.72 -6.02
CA GLN A 54 -12.77 -9.78 -6.70
C GLN A 54 -12.21 -10.03 -8.11
N ARG A 55 -11.99 -8.96 -8.89
CA ARG A 55 -11.50 -9.08 -10.27
C ARG A 55 -10.08 -9.60 -10.36
N ILE A 56 -9.20 -9.19 -9.45
CA ILE A 56 -7.86 -9.79 -9.30
C ILE A 56 -8.00 -11.30 -9.06
N GLY A 57 -8.84 -11.70 -8.10
CA GLY A 57 -9.05 -13.10 -7.74
C GLY A 57 -9.55 -13.96 -8.89
N GLU A 58 -10.64 -13.52 -9.54
CA GLU A 58 -11.23 -14.20 -10.70
C GLU A 58 -10.24 -14.28 -11.86
N ARG A 59 -9.62 -13.16 -12.23
CA ARG A 59 -8.78 -13.10 -13.42
C ARG A 59 -7.53 -13.96 -13.29
N PHE A 60 -6.91 -13.96 -12.12
CA PHE A 60 -5.72 -14.76 -11.86
C PHE A 60 -6.02 -16.25 -11.68
N ALA A 61 -7.23 -16.61 -11.22
CA ALA A 61 -7.68 -18.00 -11.23
C ALA A 61 -7.97 -18.50 -12.66
N GLU A 62 -8.59 -17.67 -13.50
CA GLU A 62 -8.87 -17.99 -14.90
C GLU A 62 -7.61 -18.06 -15.77
N GLN A 63 -6.64 -17.19 -15.51
CA GLN A 63 -5.40 -17.08 -16.28
C GLN A 63 -4.16 -17.03 -15.37
N PRO A 64 -3.70 -18.19 -14.87
CA PRO A 64 -2.53 -18.26 -13.99
C PRO A 64 -1.25 -17.68 -14.59
N VAL A 65 -1.09 -17.74 -15.93
CA VAL A 65 0.05 -17.15 -16.64
C VAL A 65 0.23 -15.64 -16.36
N LEU A 66 -0.86 -14.93 -16.03
CA LEU A 66 -0.76 -13.51 -15.65
C LEU A 66 -0.07 -13.35 -14.30
N THR A 67 -0.33 -14.22 -13.34
CA THR A 67 0.33 -14.19 -12.03
C THR A 67 1.80 -14.54 -12.11
N GLU A 68 2.19 -15.44 -13.00
CA GLU A 68 3.59 -15.83 -13.21
C GLU A 68 4.43 -14.70 -13.82
N ARG A 69 3.80 -13.79 -14.57
CA ARG A 69 4.48 -12.72 -15.29
C ARG A 69 4.35 -11.35 -14.63
N CYS A 70 3.38 -11.17 -13.74
CA CYS A 70 3.11 -9.89 -13.11
C CYS A 70 4.05 -9.68 -11.92
N ASP A 71 5.07 -8.84 -12.09
CA ASP A 71 6.01 -8.51 -11.01
C ASP A 71 5.41 -7.51 -10.01
N ASP A 72 4.67 -6.54 -10.53
CA ASP A 72 4.09 -5.44 -9.76
C ASP A 72 2.67 -5.08 -10.23
N PHE A 73 1.87 -4.54 -9.29
CA PHE A 73 0.50 -4.09 -9.53
C PHE A 73 0.34 -2.69 -8.97
N SER A 74 0.05 -1.72 -9.84
CA SER A 74 -0.18 -0.32 -9.47
C SER A 74 -1.65 0.07 -9.58
N THR A 75 -2.10 0.93 -8.67
CA THR A 75 -3.43 1.55 -8.74
C THR A 75 -3.45 2.87 -7.95
N ASP A 76 -4.54 3.64 -8.08
CA ASP A 76 -4.69 4.94 -7.44
C ASP A 76 -4.59 4.90 -5.92
N ARG A 77 -4.20 6.04 -5.35
CA ARG A 77 -4.18 6.28 -3.88
C ARG A 77 -5.54 6.00 -3.22
N GLY A 78 -6.65 6.17 -3.95
CA GLY A 78 -7.99 5.87 -3.45
C GLY A 78 -8.21 4.39 -3.09
N LEU A 79 -7.40 3.50 -3.66
CA LEU A 79 -7.49 2.05 -3.49
C LEU A 79 -6.47 1.49 -2.48
N ASP A 80 -5.85 2.39 -1.69
CA ASP A 80 -4.96 2.05 -0.60
C ASP A 80 -5.68 1.29 0.53
N ALA A 81 -5.59 -0.04 0.47
CA ALA A 81 -6.13 -0.94 1.49
C ALA A 81 -5.14 -2.05 1.84
N GLY A 82 -5.04 -2.36 3.13
CA GLY A 82 -4.18 -3.43 3.64
C GLY A 82 -4.56 -4.80 3.08
N GLU A 83 -5.86 -5.03 2.86
CA GLU A 83 -6.41 -6.27 2.30
C GLU A 83 -6.00 -6.45 0.83
N THR A 84 -5.98 -5.37 0.04
CA THR A 84 -5.53 -5.41 -1.35
C THR A 84 -4.03 -5.71 -1.42
N LYS A 85 -3.23 -5.01 -0.61
CA LYS A 85 -1.77 -5.25 -0.49
C LYS A 85 -1.47 -6.67 0.02
N ALA A 86 -2.29 -7.20 0.92
CA ALA A 86 -2.19 -8.58 1.41
C ALA A 86 -2.52 -9.59 0.31
N LEU A 87 -3.60 -9.40 -0.44
CA LEU A 87 -4.01 -10.27 -1.54
C LEU A 87 -2.89 -10.38 -2.59
N LEU A 88 -2.37 -9.23 -3.04
CA LEU A 88 -1.32 -9.19 -4.05
C LEU A 88 -0.06 -9.92 -3.60
N TRP A 89 0.45 -9.63 -2.41
CA TRP A 89 1.71 -10.22 -1.97
C TRP A 89 1.57 -11.64 -1.40
N ASN A 90 0.63 -11.87 -0.48
CA ASN A 90 0.55 -13.15 0.23
C ASN A 90 0.03 -14.27 -0.68
N THR A 91 -0.92 -13.96 -1.57
CA THR A 91 -1.54 -14.95 -2.45
C THR A 91 -0.76 -15.08 -3.75
N TYR A 92 -0.45 -13.95 -4.40
CA TYR A 92 0.08 -13.97 -5.76
C TYR A 92 1.57 -13.62 -5.87
N ARG A 93 2.21 -13.20 -4.77
CA ARG A 93 3.61 -12.72 -4.75
C ARG A 93 3.89 -11.54 -5.70
N ILE A 94 2.85 -10.76 -5.98
CA ILE A 94 2.90 -9.54 -6.79
C ILE A 94 3.17 -8.35 -5.88
N ARG A 95 4.10 -7.47 -6.25
CA ARG A 95 4.47 -6.29 -5.45
C ARG A 95 3.39 -5.20 -5.59
N PRO A 96 2.74 -4.79 -4.49
CA PRO A 96 1.77 -3.70 -4.55
C PRO A 96 2.47 -2.34 -4.65
N LEU A 97 2.16 -1.57 -5.70
CA LEU A 97 2.62 -0.20 -5.92
C LEU A 97 1.42 0.75 -5.82
N ILE A 98 0.93 0.93 -4.60
CA ILE A 98 -0.25 1.75 -4.31
C ILE A 98 0.20 2.89 -3.40
N ASP A 99 -0.04 4.14 -3.82
CA ASP A 99 0.26 5.30 -2.98
C ASP A 99 -0.57 5.26 -1.69
N THR A 100 -0.03 5.81 -0.60
CA THR A 100 -0.67 5.69 0.70
C THR A 100 -1.62 6.84 0.94
N ARG A 101 -2.84 6.53 1.35
CA ARG A 101 -3.80 7.54 1.78
C ARG A 101 -3.42 8.04 3.18
N GLU A 102 -3.33 9.34 3.38
CA GLU A 102 -3.14 9.89 4.72
C GLU A 102 -4.45 9.82 5.52
N LEU A 103 -4.56 8.86 6.43
CA LEU A 103 -5.70 8.67 7.34
C LEU A 103 -5.36 9.04 8.78
N TRP A 104 -4.08 9.13 9.15
CA TRP A 104 -3.68 9.52 10.49
C TRP A 104 -4.04 10.99 10.75
N CYS A 105 -4.99 11.20 11.66
CA CYS A 105 -5.54 12.52 11.97
C CYS A 105 -5.73 12.79 13.45
N ALA A 106 -5.50 11.82 14.34
CA ALA A 106 -5.71 11.98 15.78
C ALA A 106 -4.78 13.06 16.34
N GLU A 107 -3.51 13.00 15.93
CA GLU A 107 -2.44 13.91 16.32
C GLU A 107 -2.72 15.36 15.85
N LYS A 108 -3.52 15.54 14.79
CA LYS A 108 -3.91 16.86 14.26
C LYS A 108 -4.86 17.62 15.20
N GLN A 109 -5.48 16.93 16.15
CA GLN A 109 -6.41 17.53 17.12
C GLN A 109 -5.70 17.95 18.42
N GLU A 110 -4.41 17.63 18.57
CA GLU A 110 -3.64 17.97 19.77
C GLU A 110 -3.30 19.46 19.83
N SER A 111 -3.33 20.03 21.04
CA SER A 111 -2.94 21.43 21.26
C SER A 111 -1.44 21.61 20.98
N GLY A 112 -1.11 22.43 19.97
CA GLY A 112 0.27 22.66 19.55
C GLY A 112 0.76 21.79 18.38
N PHE A 113 -0.15 21.08 17.69
CA PHE A 113 0.19 20.40 16.44
C PHE A 113 0.68 21.39 15.38
N ASP A 114 1.87 21.13 14.84
CA ASP A 114 2.42 21.85 13.69
C ASP A 114 1.95 21.20 12.38
N PRO A 115 1.16 21.89 11.55
CA PRO A 115 0.67 21.35 10.27
C PRO A 115 1.77 20.97 9.28
N SER A 116 2.98 21.53 9.43
CA SER A 116 4.14 21.18 8.59
C SER A 116 4.87 19.93 9.06
N SER A 117 4.58 19.45 10.27
CA SER A 117 5.22 18.27 10.84
C SER A 117 4.66 16.97 10.27
N THR A 118 5.53 15.99 10.03
CA THR A 118 5.10 14.64 9.63
C THR A 118 4.64 13.86 10.86
N ILE A 119 3.42 13.32 10.82
CA ILE A 119 2.93 12.42 11.87
C ILE A 119 3.76 11.12 11.84
N THR A 120 4.25 10.70 13.01
CA THR A 120 4.99 9.45 13.16
C THR A 120 4.49 8.67 14.36
N ARG A 121 4.45 7.34 14.26
CA ARG A 121 4.08 6.43 15.37
C ARG A 121 5.21 5.48 15.73
N PRO A 122 5.28 4.97 16.97
CA PRO A 122 6.30 3.99 17.35
C PRO A 122 6.27 2.77 16.44
N LEU A 123 7.42 2.34 15.93
CA LEU A 123 7.51 1.13 15.09
C LEU A 123 7.20 -0.14 15.88
N PHE A 124 7.59 -0.16 17.15
CA PHE A 124 7.32 -1.23 18.09
C PHE A 124 6.60 -0.65 19.32
N PRO A 125 5.26 -0.59 19.33
CA PRO A 125 4.49 0.02 20.43
C PRO A 125 4.72 -0.64 21.79
N ASP A 126 5.12 -1.92 21.79
CA ASP A 126 5.47 -2.72 22.96
C ASP A 126 6.86 -2.38 23.54
N ARG A 127 7.62 -1.50 22.88
CA ARG A 127 9.02 -1.20 23.24
C ARG A 127 9.21 0.30 23.43
N THR A 128 9.87 0.66 24.51
CA THR A 128 10.43 2.00 24.67
C THR A 128 11.70 2.10 23.81
N ASP A 129 11.56 2.55 22.57
CA ASP A 129 12.69 2.85 21.70
C ASP A 129 12.46 4.12 20.86
N THR A 130 13.46 4.45 20.05
CA THR A 130 13.51 5.68 19.25
C THR A 130 13.07 5.46 17.81
N LEU A 131 12.53 4.28 17.47
CA LEU A 131 12.07 3.98 16.12
C LEU A 131 10.63 4.40 15.96
N VAL A 132 10.42 5.19 14.91
CA VAL A 132 9.10 5.62 14.51
C VAL A 132 8.92 5.33 13.03
N HIS A 133 7.68 5.31 12.56
CA HIS A 133 7.38 5.23 11.15
C HIS A 133 6.31 6.22 10.75
N THR A 134 6.31 6.58 9.48
CA THR A 134 5.23 7.32 8.84
C THR A 134 4.11 6.36 8.43
N GLU A 135 2.94 6.91 8.11
CA GLU A 135 1.84 6.14 7.54
C GLU A 135 2.22 5.49 6.19
N MET A 136 3.11 6.12 5.43
CA MET A 136 3.68 5.59 4.18
C MET A 136 4.67 4.42 4.40
N GLY A 137 4.97 4.07 5.65
CA GLY A 137 5.90 2.99 6.00
C GLY A 137 7.38 3.38 5.96
N ASN A 138 7.72 4.68 5.88
CA ASN A 138 9.10 5.12 6.03
C ASN A 138 9.52 4.94 7.49
N VAL A 139 10.54 4.12 7.73
CA VAL A 139 11.08 3.89 9.06
C VAL A 139 12.11 4.97 9.38
N ARG A 140 11.99 5.58 10.57
CA ARG A 140 12.82 6.70 11.03
C ARG A 140 13.38 6.43 12.42
N CYS A 141 14.51 7.06 12.74
CA CYS A 141 15.04 7.11 14.10
C CYS A 141 15.01 8.54 14.64
N ARG A 142 14.55 8.69 15.88
CA ARG A 142 14.59 9.94 16.63
C ARG A 142 15.82 10.00 17.53
N CYS A 143 16.57 11.09 17.50
CA CYS A 143 17.66 11.29 18.43
C CYS A 143 17.12 11.59 19.84
N PRO A 144 17.51 10.85 20.89
CA PRO A 144 17.01 11.09 22.24
C PRO A 144 17.55 12.39 22.86
N GLN A 145 18.70 12.91 22.39
CA GLN A 145 19.28 14.16 22.88
C GLN A 145 18.75 15.40 22.15
N THR A 146 18.73 15.35 20.81
CA THR A 146 18.40 16.52 19.98
C THR A 146 16.95 16.52 19.51
N GLY A 147 16.23 15.40 19.62
CA GLY A 147 14.89 15.23 19.08
C GLY A 147 14.83 15.08 17.56
N GLU A 148 15.95 15.25 16.86
CA GLU A 148 16.05 15.21 15.40
C GLU A 148 15.65 13.83 14.85
N VAL A 149 14.84 13.83 13.81
CA VAL A 149 14.33 12.62 13.16
C VAL A 149 15.05 12.40 11.83
N ARG A 150 15.54 11.18 11.59
CA ARG A 150 16.22 10.80 10.34
C ARG A 150 15.62 9.53 9.76
N ASP A 151 15.50 9.45 8.44
CA ASP A 151 15.10 8.22 7.75
C ASP A 151 16.17 7.14 7.88
N LEU A 152 15.74 5.89 8.07
CA LEU A 152 16.61 4.73 7.98
C LEU A 152 16.88 4.39 6.52
N VAL A 153 18.08 3.89 6.25
CA VAL A 153 18.51 3.48 4.92
C VAL A 153 17.96 2.09 4.63
N PHE A 154 17.09 1.97 3.63
CA PHE A 154 16.63 0.68 3.15
C PHE A 154 17.79 -0.14 2.57
N GLN A 155 17.91 -1.40 2.97
CA GLN A 155 18.97 -2.33 2.57
C GLN A 155 18.45 -3.52 1.76
N GLY A 156 17.17 -3.50 1.41
CA GLY A 156 16.53 -4.55 0.62
C GLY A 156 15.48 -5.34 1.39
N PHE A 157 14.81 -6.19 0.62
CA PHE A 157 13.69 -6.99 1.08
C PHE A 157 14.07 -8.47 1.06
N ALA A 158 13.84 -9.18 2.17
CA ALA A 158 14.02 -10.62 2.29
C ALA A 158 12.67 -11.31 2.08
N ALA A 159 12.43 -11.76 0.84
CA ALA A 159 11.17 -12.39 0.43
C ALA A 159 10.89 -13.71 1.16
N ASP A 160 11.93 -14.48 1.48
CA ASP A 160 11.88 -15.72 2.24
C ASP A 160 11.34 -15.54 3.67
N ARG A 161 11.56 -14.36 4.24
CA ARG A 161 11.22 -14.03 5.64
C ARG A 161 10.17 -12.95 5.77
N ASP A 162 9.60 -12.51 4.64
CA ASP A 162 8.69 -11.37 4.57
C ASP A 162 9.18 -10.18 5.44
N THR A 163 10.45 -9.81 5.27
CA THR A 163 11.12 -8.84 6.16
C THR A 163 11.82 -7.72 5.37
N LEU A 164 11.53 -6.48 5.75
CA LEU A 164 12.26 -5.30 5.27
C LEU A 164 13.51 -5.07 6.10
N LYS A 165 14.65 -4.88 5.42
CA LYS A 165 15.93 -4.62 6.07
C LYS A 165 16.24 -3.13 6.02
N TYR A 166 16.55 -2.56 7.16
CA TYR A 166 16.97 -1.18 7.30
C TYR A 166 18.30 -1.08 8.02
N ARG A 167 19.04 -0.02 7.74
CA ARG A 167 20.29 0.32 8.40
C ARG A 167 20.21 1.75 8.92
N CYS A 168 20.76 1.98 10.09
CA CYS A 168 20.83 3.33 10.63
C CYS A 168 21.64 4.24 9.70
N PRO A 169 21.19 5.48 9.43
CA PRO A 169 21.87 6.39 8.51
C PRO A 169 23.32 6.63 8.93
N ALA A 170 23.57 6.88 10.21
CA ALA A 170 24.93 7.09 10.71
C ALA A 170 25.82 5.85 10.62
N ALA A 171 25.24 4.64 10.73
CA ALA A 171 25.97 3.40 10.48
C ALA A 171 26.34 3.22 9.01
N TYR A 172 25.52 3.76 8.12
CA TYR A 172 25.69 3.68 6.68
C TYR A 172 26.75 4.66 6.20
N VAL A 173 26.71 5.92 6.67
CA VAL A 173 27.72 6.95 6.33
C VAL A 173 29.00 6.88 7.18
N GLY A 174 28.97 6.17 8.32
CA GLY A 174 30.12 6.04 9.21
C GLY A 174 30.30 7.19 10.21
N GLU A 175 29.26 8.00 10.42
CA GLU A 175 29.30 9.19 11.27
C GLU A 175 28.84 8.91 12.71
N TYR A 176 29.23 9.78 13.64
CA TYR A 176 28.81 9.73 15.03
C TYR A 176 27.49 10.47 15.23
N VAL A 177 26.53 9.85 15.92
CA VAL A 177 25.28 10.51 16.32
C VAL A 177 25.31 10.87 17.80
N PRO A 178 24.97 12.12 18.17
CA PRO A 178 24.60 12.48 19.54
C PRO A 178 23.54 11.52 20.12
N GLY A 179 23.56 11.27 21.42
CA GLY A 179 22.59 10.41 22.11
C GLY A 179 22.86 8.92 22.07
N ARG A 180 23.87 8.44 21.33
CA ARG A 180 24.27 7.02 21.36
C ARG A 180 24.58 6.52 22.77
N ARG A 181 25.17 7.38 23.60
CA ARG A 181 25.57 7.02 24.96
C ARG A 181 24.39 6.84 25.90
N ASP A 182 23.21 7.34 25.53
CA ASP A 182 22.01 7.28 26.36
C ASP A 182 21.18 6.03 26.09
N LEU A 183 21.52 5.28 25.03
CA LEU A 183 20.86 4.01 24.72
C LEU A 183 21.51 2.81 25.40
N PRO A 184 20.74 1.78 25.77
CA PRO A 184 21.27 0.52 26.29
C PRO A 184 22.34 -0.08 25.35
N ARG A 185 23.42 -0.67 25.88
CA ARG A 185 24.54 -1.21 25.06
C ARG A 185 24.09 -2.19 23.97
N ARG A 186 23.06 -3.02 24.24
CA ARG A 186 22.47 -3.97 23.27
C ARG A 186 21.78 -3.28 22.08
N ARG A 187 21.41 -2.01 22.23
CA ARG A 187 20.75 -1.17 21.22
C ARG A 187 21.74 -0.25 20.52
N ARG A 188 23.01 -0.24 20.92
CA ARG A 188 24.06 0.52 20.23
C ARG A 188 24.57 -0.29 19.04
N CYS A 189 24.44 0.32 17.89
CA CYS A 189 25.26 0.11 16.71
C CYS A 189 26.73 -0.13 17.05
N ARG A 190 27.39 -1.04 16.32
CA ARG A 190 28.86 -1.14 16.42
C ARG A 190 29.50 0.12 15.83
N SER A 191 28.91 0.68 14.77
CA SER A 191 29.39 1.87 14.06
C SER A 191 28.83 3.20 14.61
N ARG A 192 29.01 3.50 15.90
CA ARG A 192 28.76 4.85 16.46
C ARG A 192 27.33 5.43 16.32
N CYS A 193 26.30 4.60 16.12
CA CYS A 193 24.91 5.02 15.98
C CYS A 193 23.94 4.53 17.09
N LEU A 194 22.67 4.97 17.02
CA LEU A 194 21.59 4.76 17.99
C LEU A 194 20.86 3.38 17.89
N TRP A 195 21.24 2.50 16.98
CA TRP A 195 20.47 1.25 16.75
C TRP A 195 21.37 0.10 16.32
N PRO A 196 21.01 -1.20 16.46
CA PRO A 196 21.74 -2.29 15.82
C PRO A 196 22.08 -2.00 14.36
N ASP A 197 23.18 -2.54 13.83
CA ASP A 197 23.61 -2.19 12.46
C ASP A 197 22.54 -2.55 11.39
N ARG A 198 21.59 -3.45 11.70
CA ARG A 198 20.50 -3.87 10.80
C ARG A 198 19.18 -4.08 11.54
N SER A 199 18.14 -3.36 11.13
CA SER A 199 16.74 -3.54 11.57
C SER A 199 15.98 -4.43 10.62
N HIS A 200 15.14 -5.27 11.19
CA HIS A 200 14.22 -6.13 10.45
C HIS A 200 12.81 -5.71 10.84
N GLN A 201 12.03 -5.27 9.85
CA GLN A 201 10.60 -5.02 10.02
C GLN A 201 9.82 -6.12 9.33
N ASP A 202 9.01 -6.84 10.10
CA ASP A 202 8.00 -7.73 9.55
C ASP A 202 6.81 -6.88 9.11
N PHE A 203 6.49 -6.93 7.82
CA PHE A 203 5.40 -6.14 7.27
C PHE A 203 4.05 -6.87 7.31
N ARG A 204 3.99 -8.07 7.93
CA ARG A 204 2.72 -8.71 8.32
C ARG A 204 2.02 -7.96 9.45
N THR A 205 2.75 -7.23 10.29
CA THR A 205 2.20 -6.47 11.40
C THR A 205 1.27 -5.34 10.93
N ASP A 206 1.68 -4.63 9.88
CA ASP A 206 0.86 -3.62 9.20
C ASP A 206 1.12 -3.70 7.70
N ARG A 207 0.20 -4.37 7.00
CA ARG A 207 0.31 -4.61 5.56
C ARG A 207 -0.03 -3.39 4.71
N ARG A 208 -0.67 -2.38 5.30
CA ARG A 208 -1.02 -1.16 4.59
C ARG A 208 0.20 -0.26 4.48
N SER A 209 0.89 -0.03 5.59
CA SER A 209 2.06 0.85 5.64
C SER A 209 3.31 0.18 5.09
N PHE A 210 3.55 -1.09 5.42
CA PHE A 210 4.78 -1.78 5.05
C PHE A 210 4.53 -2.75 3.89
N VAL A 211 5.29 -2.58 2.81
CA VAL A 211 5.19 -3.35 1.58
C VAL A 211 6.58 -3.77 1.05
N PRO A 212 6.68 -4.85 0.25
CA PRO A 212 7.95 -5.36 -0.30
C PRO A 212 8.80 -4.34 -1.05
N THR A 213 8.14 -3.37 -1.69
CA THR A 213 8.76 -2.24 -2.39
C THR A 213 8.43 -0.97 -1.62
N PRO A 214 9.31 -0.48 -0.73
CA PRO A 214 9.01 0.68 0.10
C PRO A 214 8.64 1.91 -0.73
N HIS A 215 7.65 2.65 -0.23
CA HIS A 215 7.26 3.93 -0.80
C HIS A 215 8.45 4.89 -0.86
N GLY A 216 8.54 5.67 -1.94
CA GLY A 216 9.63 6.61 -2.16
C GLY A 216 10.92 5.99 -2.70
N SER A 217 11.04 4.66 -2.78
CA SER A 217 12.22 4.04 -3.41
C SER A 217 12.24 4.28 -4.93
N PRO A 218 13.43 4.27 -5.59
CA PRO A 218 13.50 4.42 -7.04
C PRO A 218 12.68 3.36 -7.80
N SER A 219 12.69 2.11 -7.32
CA SER A 219 11.88 1.03 -7.89
C SER A 219 10.38 1.28 -7.71
N TRP A 220 9.96 1.87 -6.58
CA TRP A 220 8.56 2.24 -6.36
C TRP A 220 8.11 3.30 -7.36
N HIS A 221 8.87 4.39 -7.50
CA HIS A 221 8.54 5.46 -8.44
C HIS A 221 8.53 4.97 -9.88
N GLY A 222 9.54 4.20 -10.28
CA GLY A 222 9.64 3.65 -11.63
C GLY A 222 8.46 2.76 -12.00
N GLY A 223 8.04 1.87 -11.09
CA GLY A 223 6.88 1.02 -11.32
C GLY A 223 5.55 1.78 -11.22
N TYR A 224 5.39 2.66 -10.22
CA TYR A 224 4.16 3.42 -10.01
C TYR A 224 3.86 4.39 -11.17
N ASN A 225 4.89 4.92 -11.82
CA ASN A 225 4.72 5.82 -12.97
C ASN A 225 4.25 5.09 -14.23
N ARG A 226 4.34 3.75 -14.34
CA ARG A 226 3.85 3.02 -15.52
C ARG A 226 2.34 3.11 -15.71
N ARG A 227 1.59 3.46 -14.67
CA ARG A 227 0.13 3.65 -14.74
C ARG A 227 -0.28 4.74 -15.74
N THR A 228 0.59 5.72 -16.02
CA THR A 228 0.31 6.79 -17.02
C THR A 228 0.19 6.26 -18.44
N ALA A 229 0.48 4.99 -18.69
CA ALA A 229 0.16 4.34 -19.96
C ALA A 229 -1.35 4.08 -20.14
N LEU A 230 -2.13 4.16 -19.05
CA LEU A 230 -3.56 3.87 -19.01
C LEU A 230 -4.41 5.05 -18.50
N GLU A 231 -3.80 6.02 -17.82
CA GLU A 231 -4.40 7.29 -17.36
C GLU A 231 -4.31 8.38 -18.44
#